data_AF-A0A945AS28-F1
#
_entry.id   AF-A0A945AS28-F1
#
_cell.length_a   1.000
_cell.length_b   1.000
_cell.length_c   1.000
_cell.angle_alpha   90.00
_cell.angle_beta   90.00
_cell.angle_gamma   90.00
#
_symmetry.space_group_name_H-M   'P 1'
#
loop_
_entity.id
_entity.type
_entity.pdbx_description
1 polymer ?
#
loop_
_entity_poly.entity_id
_entity_poly.type
_entity_poly.pdbx_seq_one_letter_code
_entity_poly.pdbx_strand_id
1 'polypeptide(L)'
;MPKPIYRPWFDAATDSPLLTEYARKLDSFNDVLADRKVEQEELELQEKRIVNLMKEVEPLLNPEVYEKVTELLCEITSYDMMSAFHLASKARAGRTLDS
;
A
#
# COMPACT_ATOMS: atom_id res chain seq x y z
N MET A 1 6.22 -15.20 -28.46
CA MET A 1 6.74 -15.18 -27.08
C MET A 1 5.56 -15.01 -26.15
N PRO A 2 5.39 -15.83 -25.09
CA PRO A 2 4.33 -15.60 -24.12
C PRO A 2 4.56 -14.24 -23.46
N LYS A 3 3.51 -13.41 -23.41
CA LYS A 3 3.55 -12.10 -22.73
C LYS A 3 3.88 -12.39 -21.25
N PRO A 4 4.90 -11.77 -20.65
CA PRO A 4 5.18 -12.02 -19.25
C PRO A 4 3.94 -11.62 -18.45
N ILE A 5 3.51 -12.52 -17.56
CA ILE A 5 2.34 -12.28 -16.70
C ILE A 5 2.81 -11.33 -15.60
N TYR A 6 2.94 -10.05 -15.92
CA TYR A 6 3.15 -9.00 -14.93
C TYR A 6 1.86 -8.81 -14.15
N ARG A 7 1.98 -8.63 -12.83
CA ARG A 7 0.84 -8.25 -11.99
C ARG A 7 0.51 -6.77 -12.28
N PRO A 8 -0.66 -6.44 -12.86
CA PRO A 8 -0.99 -5.07 -13.22
C PRO A 8 -1.14 -4.20 -11.98
N TRP A 9 -0.80 -2.91 -12.06
CA TRP A 9 -0.91 -1.99 -10.91
C TRP A 9 -2.31 -1.39 -10.74
N PHE A 10 -3.13 -1.45 -11.79
CA PHE A 10 -4.50 -0.94 -11.82
C PHE A 10 -5.42 -1.88 -12.62
N ASP A 11 -6.72 -1.81 -12.36
CA ASP A 11 -7.74 -2.50 -13.11
C ASP A 11 -8.15 -1.68 -14.34
N ALA A 12 -8.02 -2.26 -15.53
CA ALA A 12 -8.25 -1.55 -16.79
C ALA A 12 -9.73 -1.24 -17.09
N ALA A 13 -10.68 -1.83 -16.35
CA ALA A 13 -12.10 -1.58 -16.55
C ALA A 13 -12.62 -0.45 -15.62
N THR A 14 -11.98 -0.27 -14.48
CA THR A 14 -12.41 0.65 -13.41
C THR A 14 -11.41 1.77 -13.12
N ASP A 15 -10.24 1.75 -13.76
CA ASP A 15 -9.11 2.66 -13.53
C ASP A 15 -8.71 2.78 -12.04
N SER A 16 -9.00 1.73 -11.26
CA SER A 16 -8.76 1.71 -9.82
C SER A 16 -7.41 1.03 -9.50
N PRO A 17 -6.62 1.55 -8.54
CA PRO A 17 -5.39 0.90 -8.09
C PRO A 17 -5.66 -0.49 -7.49
N LEU A 18 -4.84 -1.49 -7.84
CA LEU A 18 -4.96 -2.87 -7.34
C LEU A 18 -4.04 -3.17 -6.15
N LEU A 19 -3.16 -2.23 -5.79
CA LEU A 19 -2.11 -2.44 -4.79
C LEU A 19 -2.66 -2.79 -3.41
N THR A 20 -3.77 -2.18 -2.99
CA THR A 20 -4.44 -2.52 -1.72
C THR A 20 -4.93 -3.96 -1.71
N GLU A 21 -5.45 -4.48 -2.82
CA GLU A 21 -5.89 -5.87 -2.92
C GLU A 21 -4.72 -6.85 -2.83
N TYR A 22 -3.57 -6.48 -3.38
CA TYR A 22 -2.35 -7.27 -3.27
C TYR A 22 -1.76 -7.22 -1.88
N ALA A 23 -1.77 -6.05 -1.24
CA ALA A 23 -1.32 -5.88 0.15
C ALA A 23 -2.12 -6.79 1.10
N ARG A 24 -3.45 -6.88 0.92
CA ARG A 24 -4.32 -7.79 1.69
C ARG A 24 -4.00 -9.28 1.50
N LYS A 25 -3.27 -9.65 0.46
CA LYS A 25 -2.87 -11.04 0.18
C LYS A 25 -1.44 -11.33 0.64
N LEU A 26 -0.72 -10.35 1.20
CA LEU A 26 0.60 -10.58 1.76
C LEU A 26 0.47 -11.35 3.07
N ASP A 27 1.25 -12.41 3.23
CA ASP A 27 1.32 -13.16 4.50
C ASP A 27 1.69 -12.22 5.65
N SER A 28 2.65 -11.30 5.43
CA SER A 28 3.04 -10.29 6.42
C SER A 28 1.91 -9.34 6.83
N PHE A 29 0.87 -9.17 6.00
CA PHE A 29 -0.31 -8.38 6.35
C PHE A 29 -1.35 -9.25 7.07
N ASN A 30 -1.52 -10.49 6.65
CA ASN A 30 -2.47 -11.42 7.25
C ASN A 30 -2.04 -11.86 8.65
N ASP A 31 -0.74 -12.08 8.88
CA ASP A 31 -0.18 -12.46 10.17
C ASP A 31 -0.45 -11.37 11.23
N VAL A 32 -0.26 -10.10 10.86
CA VAL A 32 -0.45 -8.92 11.71
C VAL A 32 -1.93 -8.65 12.02
N LEU A 33 -2.86 -9.06 11.15
CA LEU A 33 -4.29 -8.81 11.35
C LEU A 33 -5.04 -9.98 11.99
N ALA A 34 -4.36 -11.08 12.30
CA ALA A 34 -4.98 -12.26 12.89
C ALA A 34 -5.64 -11.96 14.25
N ASP A 35 -5.06 -11.07 15.04
CA ASP A 35 -5.54 -10.67 16.36
C ASP A 35 -6.26 -9.30 16.38
N ARG A 36 -6.40 -8.68 15.20
CA ARG A 36 -6.99 -7.34 14.98
C ARG A 36 -6.25 -6.20 15.69
N LYS A 37 -4.97 -6.37 16.02
CA LYS A 37 -4.16 -5.35 16.65
C LYS A 37 -2.81 -5.26 15.95
N VAL A 38 -2.46 -4.07 15.48
CA VAL A 38 -1.11 -3.83 14.96
C VAL A 38 -0.24 -3.34 16.11
N GLU A 39 0.78 -4.12 16.46
CA GLU A 39 1.79 -3.77 17.45
C GLU A 39 2.92 -2.94 16.83
N GLN A 40 3.64 -2.20 17.69
CA GLN A 40 4.76 -1.36 17.25
C GLN A 40 5.87 -2.15 16.54
N GLU A 41 6.21 -3.34 17.04
CA GLU A 41 7.23 -4.20 16.43
C GLU A 41 6.83 -4.64 15.01
N GLU A 42 5.55 -4.89 14.76
CA GLU A 42 5.04 -5.29 13.45
C GLU A 42 5.15 -4.15 12.44
N LEU A 43 4.91 -2.91 12.87
CA LEU A 43 5.14 -1.71 12.07
C LEU A 43 6.63 -1.55 11.71
N GLU A 44 7.52 -1.73 12.68
CA GLU A 44 8.98 -1.64 12.46
C GLU A 44 9.48 -2.74 11.50
N LEU A 45 8.91 -3.94 11.58
CA LEU A 45 9.21 -5.02 10.65
C LEU A 45 8.72 -4.70 9.24
N GLN A 46 7.52 -4.12 9.10
CA GLN A 46 6.99 -3.69 7.81
C GLN A 46 7.83 -2.55 7.21
N GLU A 47 8.25 -1.57 8.02
CA GLU A 47 9.15 -0.48 7.59
C GLU A 47 10.48 -1.04 7.08
N LYS A 48 11.10 -1.97 7.81
CA LYS A 48 12.34 -2.63 7.38
C LYS A 48 12.17 -3.34 6.02
N ARG A 49 11.05 -4.03 5.81
CA ARG A 49 10.75 -4.69 4.53
C ARG A 49 10.66 -3.65 3.39
N ILE A 50 9.97 -2.54 3.61
CA ILE A 50 9.84 -1.46 2.62
C ILE A 50 11.22 -0.89 2.27
N VAL A 51 12.03 -0.55 3.27
CA VAL A 51 13.37 0.03 3.05
C VAL A 51 14.29 -0.94 2.31
N ASN A 52 14.26 -2.23 2.65
CA ASN A 52 15.06 -3.24 1.94
C ASN A 52 14.65 -3.34 0.47
N LEU A 53 13.34 -3.38 0.17
CA LEU A 53 12.84 -3.41 -1.20
C LEU A 53 13.22 -2.14 -1.98
N MET A 54 13.14 -0.97 -1.36
CA MET A 54 13.57 0.29 -1.98
C MET A 54 15.05 0.24 -2.37
N LYS A 55 15.92 -0.23 -1.47
CA LYS A 55 17.36 -0.38 -1.75
C LYS A 55 17.67 -1.38 -2.85
N GLU A 56 16.86 -2.43 -2.99
CA GLU A 56 16.99 -3.43 -4.06
C GLU A 56 16.51 -2.88 -5.42
N VAL A 57 15.43 -2.10 -5.43
CA VAL A 57 14.78 -1.63 -6.66
C VAL A 57 15.43 -0.36 -7.21
N GLU A 58 15.78 0.61 -6.36
CA GLU A 58 16.31 1.92 -6.77
C GLU A 58 17.50 1.83 -7.77
N PRO A 59 18.53 0.98 -7.55
CA PRO A 59 19.64 0.86 -8.50
C PRO A 59 19.29 0.24 -9.86
N LEU A 60 18.12 -0.41 -9.98
CA LEU A 60 17.67 -1.02 -11.23
C LEU A 60 16.99 -0.02 -12.16
N LEU A 61 16.68 1.19 -11.67
CA LEU A 61 15.97 2.21 -12.41
C LEU A 61 16.98 3.19 -13.03
N ASN A 62 16.74 3.53 -14.30
CA ASN A 62 17.41 4.70 -14.87
C ASN A 62 16.81 5.99 -14.29
N PRO A 63 17.47 7.16 -14.42
CA PRO A 63 17.01 8.40 -13.80
C PRO A 63 15.57 8.80 -14.14
N GLU A 64 15.15 8.66 -15.41
CA GLU A 64 13.78 9.02 -15.82
C GLU A 64 12.73 8.09 -15.20
N VAL A 65 13.01 6.79 -15.15
CA VAL A 65 12.11 5.81 -14.54
C VAL A 65 12.08 5.97 -13.02
N TYR A 66 13.23 6.29 -12.41
CA TYR A 66 13.34 6.55 -10.98
C TYR A 66 12.42 7.70 -10.55
N GLU A 67 12.44 8.82 -11.27
CA GLU A 67 11.58 9.98 -10.96
C GLU A 67 10.09 9.60 -11.04
N LYS A 68 9.67 8.90 -12.10
CA LYS A 68 8.28 8.47 -12.29
C LYS A 68 7.81 7.48 -11.23
N VAL A 69 8.67 6.52 -10.86
CA VAL A 69 8.37 5.57 -9.77
C VAL A 69 8.29 6.28 -8.43
N THR A 70 9.18 7.24 -8.18
CA THR A 70 9.15 8.05 -6.96
C THR A 70 7.86 8.84 -6.84
N GLU A 71 7.45 9.55 -7.90
CA GLU A 71 6.17 10.27 -7.95
C GLU A 71 4.99 9.34 -7.68
N LEU A 72 4.96 8.18 -8.34
CA LEU A 72 3.92 7.18 -8.12
C LEU A 72 3.86 6.68 -6.66
N LEU A 73 5.00 6.35 -6.06
CA LEU A 73 5.06 5.91 -4.67
C LEU A 73 4.56 7.00 -3.70
N CYS A 74 4.89 8.26 -3.97
CA CYS A 74 4.37 9.40 -3.21
C CYS A 74 2.85 9.53 -3.33
N GLU A 75 2.29 9.44 -4.55
CA GLU A 75 0.85 9.53 -4.78
C GLU A 75 0.07 8.38 -4.13
N ILE A 76 0.59 7.15 -4.21
CA ILE A 76 0.00 5.99 -3.51
C ILE A 76 0.00 6.21 -2.00
N THR A 77 1.13 6.65 -1.44
CA THR A 77 1.27 6.91 0.01
C THR A 77 0.29 8.00 0.46
N SER A 78 0.20 9.09 -0.31
CA SER A 78 -0.75 10.18 -0.06
C SER A 78 -2.19 9.68 -0.10
N TYR A 79 -2.56 8.92 -1.12
CA TYR A 79 -3.89 8.34 -1.26
C TYR A 79 -4.26 7.40 -0.09
N ASP A 80 -3.34 6.55 0.35
CA ASP A 80 -3.56 5.65 1.49
C ASP A 80 -3.73 6.42 2.80
N MET A 81 -2.93 7.47 3.03
CA MET A 81 -3.08 8.37 4.18
C MET A 81 -4.44 9.07 4.17
N MET A 82 -4.84 9.65 3.03
CA MET A 82 -6.14 10.30 2.86
C MET A 82 -7.29 9.33 3.09
N SER A 83 -7.18 8.10 2.57
CA SER A 83 -8.16 7.04 2.75
C SER A 83 -8.31 6.65 4.22
N ALA A 84 -7.19 6.48 4.93
CA ALA A 84 -7.20 6.20 6.37
C ALA A 84 -7.86 7.34 7.17
N PHE A 85 -7.56 8.60 6.88
CA PHE A 85 -8.19 9.75 7.52
C PHE A 85 -9.70 9.81 7.25
N HIS A 86 -10.13 9.56 6.00
CA HIS A 86 -11.54 9.54 5.62
C HIS A 86 -12.33 8.47 6.36
N LEU A 87 -11.77 7.25 6.44
CA LEU A 87 -12.37 6.13 7.17
C LEU A 87 -12.49 6.43 8.68
N ALA A 88 -11.42 6.96 9.28
CA ALA A 88 -11.42 7.33 10.69
C ALA A 88 -12.43 8.46 10.99
N SER A 89 -12.58 9.42 10.08
CA SER A 89 -13.58 10.49 10.19
C SER A 89 -15.01 9.95 10.16
N LYS A 90 -15.32 9.07 9.20
CA LYS A 90 -16.64 8.41 9.11
C LYS A 90 -16.97 7.59 10.36
N ALA A 91 -16.01 6.85 10.89
CA ALA A 91 -16.20 6.05 12.10
C ALA A 91 -16.55 6.92 13.32
N ARG A 92 -15.97 8.12 13.43
CA ARG A 92 -16.31 9.09 14.48
C ARG A 92 -17.71 9.69 14.29
N ALA A 93 -18.07 10.06 13.07
CA ALA A 93 -19.37 10.64 12.75
C ALA A 93 -20.55 9.66 12.97
N GLY A 94 -20.34 8.36 12.73
CA GLY A 94 -21.35 7.34 13.03
C GLY A 94 -21.63 7.19 14.52
N ARG A 95 -20.59 7.27 15.38
CA ARG A 95 -20.74 7.15 16.84
C ARG A 95 -21.53 8.30 17.48
N THR A 96 -21.48 9.50 16.90
CA THR A 96 -22.23 10.67 17.40
C THR A 96 -23.72 10.63 17.12
N LEU A 97 -24.19 9.75 16.23
CA LEU A 97 -25.62 9.59 15.91
C LEU A 97 -26.29 8.48 16.73
N ASP A 98 -25.50 7.60 17.36
CA ASP A 98 -25.95 6.50 18.23
C ASP A 98 -25.77 6.80 19.74
N SER A 99 -25.43 8.05 20.10
CA SER A 99 -25.31 8.54 21.49
C SER A 99 -26.42 9.53 21.82
#